data_AF-A0A7V0Z116-F1
#
_entry.id   AF-A0A7V0Z116-F1
#
_cell.length_a   1.000
_cell.length_b   1.000
_cell.length_c   1.000
_cell.angle_alpha   90.00
_cell.angle_beta   90.00
_cell.angle_gamma   90.00
#
_symmetry.space_group_name_H-M   'P 1'
#
loop_
_entity.id
_entity.type
_entity.pdbx_description
1 polymer ?
#
loop_
_entity_poly.entity_id
_entity_poly.type
_entity_poly.pdbx_seq_one_letter_code
_entity_poly.pdbx_strand_id
1 'polypeptide(L)'
;MRRELFWDRENESASPEVVIERAINWGGLDFIEEVQKRYGMETFIHVLKHSRNLSKKAVNYWCMRLGIDRNSTMTFRVKRIWEPFR
;
A
#
# COMPACT_ATOMS: atom_id res chain seq x y z
N MET A 1 0.49 -6.62 15.85
CA MET A 1 -0.21 -6.42 14.56
C MET A 1 -1.44 -5.56 14.82
N ARG A 2 -1.53 -4.39 14.16
CA ARG A 2 -2.58 -3.36 14.35
C ARG A 2 -3.96 -3.89 13.88
N ARG A 3 -4.73 -4.52 14.78
CA ARG A 3 -6.01 -5.20 14.47
C ARG A 3 -7.03 -4.26 13.84
N GLU A 4 -7.00 -2.99 14.22
CA GLU A 4 -7.86 -1.93 13.70
C GLU A 4 -7.72 -1.69 12.20
N LEU A 5 -6.59 -2.06 11.60
CA LEU A 5 -6.35 -1.91 10.15
C LEU A 5 -6.96 -3.03 9.30
N PHE A 6 -7.47 -4.08 9.92
CA PHE A 6 -8.00 -5.28 9.29
C PHE A 6 -9.44 -5.55 9.74
N TRP A 7 -10.22 -4.51 10.05
CA TRP A 7 -11.61 -4.65 10.50
C TRP A 7 -12.51 -5.43 9.52
N ASP A 8 -12.12 -5.51 8.24
CA ASP A 8 -12.82 -6.18 7.16
C ASP A 8 -12.27 -7.58 6.81
N ARG A 9 -11.22 -8.05 7.48
CA ARG A 9 -10.57 -9.34 7.19
C ARG A 9 -10.07 -10.04 8.46
N GLU A 10 -10.05 -11.37 8.44
CA GLU A 10 -9.38 -12.13 9.48
C GLU A 10 -7.86 -11.91 9.41
N ASN A 11 -7.31 -11.30 10.47
CA ASN A 11 -5.93 -10.82 10.52
C ASN A 11 -4.89 -11.94 10.31
N GLU A 12 -5.22 -13.18 10.71
CA GLU A 12 -4.32 -14.34 10.63
C GLU A 12 -4.16 -14.89 9.21
N SER A 13 -5.05 -14.55 8.28
CA SER A 13 -4.99 -14.99 6.88
C SER A 13 -4.48 -13.90 5.92
N ALA A 14 -4.14 -12.71 6.43
CA ALA A 14 -3.71 -11.60 5.59
C ALA A 14 -2.33 -11.88 4.97
N SER A 15 -2.25 -11.88 3.64
CA SER A 15 -0.98 -12.00 2.94
C SER A 15 -0.06 -10.79 3.23
N PRO A 16 1.26 -10.94 3.12
CA PRO A 16 2.21 -9.84 3.30
C PRO A 16 1.85 -8.58 2.51
N GLU A 17 1.37 -8.74 1.27
CA GLU A 17 0.95 -7.64 0.40
C GLU A 17 -0.21 -6.87 1.02
N VAL A 18 -1.21 -7.56 1.55
CA VAL A 18 -2.36 -6.93 2.22
C VAL A 18 -1.89 -6.15 3.44
N VAL A 19 -0.98 -6.73 4.23
CA VAL A 19 -0.43 -6.05 5.42
C VAL A 19 0.31 -4.76 5.02
N ILE A 20 1.14 -4.83 3.98
CA ILE A 20 1.87 -3.68 3.46
C ILE A 20 0.90 -2.63 2.88
N GLU A 21 -0.14 -3.04 2.15
CA GLU A 21 -1.18 -2.14 1.64
C GLU A 21 -1.88 -1.37 2.77
N ARG A 22 -2.22 -2.08 3.85
CA ARG A 22 -2.82 -1.46 5.05
C ARG A 22 -1.86 -0.47 5.69
N ALA A 23 -0.60 -0.86 5.85
CA ALA A 23 0.42 0.00 6.43
C ALA A 23 0.62 1.29 5.60
N ILE A 24 0.74 1.17 4.28
CA ILE A 24 0.94 2.31 3.37
C ILE A 24 -0.22 3.31 3.48
N ASN A 25 -1.47 2.83 3.51
CA ASN A 25 -2.65 3.69 3.52
C ASN A 25 -2.97 4.28 4.90
N TRP A 26 -2.77 3.52 5.99
CA TRP A 26 -3.32 3.86 7.32
C TRP A 26 -2.37 3.55 8.49
N GLY A 27 -1.19 3.00 8.22
CA GLY A 27 -0.33 2.38 9.21
C GLY A 27 0.29 3.32 10.23
N GLY A 28 0.48 4.61 9.93
CA GLY A 28 1.35 5.45 10.76
C GLY A 28 2.84 5.10 10.59
N LEU A 29 3.73 5.96 11.07
CA LEU A 29 5.18 5.81 10.85
C LEU A 29 5.79 4.63 11.63
N ASP A 30 5.29 4.40 12.84
CA ASP A 30 5.66 3.29 13.73
C ASP A 30 5.41 1.94 13.05
N PHE A 31 4.20 1.73 12.53
CA PHE A 31 3.84 0.47 11.90
C PHE A 31 4.53 0.27 10.55
N ILE A 32 4.79 1.35 9.81
CA ILE A 32 5.56 1.27 8.56
C ILE A 32 6.96 0.74 8.83
N GLU A 33 7.62 1.21 9.88
CA GLU A 33 8.96 0.74 10.25
C GLU A 33 8.95 -0.75 10.59
N GLU A 34 7.96 -1.21 11.35
CA GLU A 34 7.76 -2.64 11.64
C GLU A 34 7.58 -3.47 10.37
N VAL A 35 6.73 -2.99 9.45
CA VAL A 35 6.42 -3.68 8.18
C VAL A 35 7.64 -3.74 7.26
N GLN A 36 8.39 -2.63 7.15
CA GLN A 36 9.63 -2.59 6.36
C GLN A 36 10.70 -3.53 6.94
N LYS A 37 10.84 -3.58 8.27
CA LYS A 37 11.76 -4.53 8.95
C LYS A 37 11.33 -5.98 8.74
N ARG A 38 10.03 -6.26 8.78
CA ARG A 38 9.49 -7.63 8.69
C ARG A 38 9.53 -8.21 7.29
N TYR A 39 9.17 -7.44 6.27
CA TYR A 39 9.00 -7.93 4.89
C TYR A 39 10.08 -7.45 3.92
N GLY A 40 10.96 -6.55 4.38
CA GLY A 40 12.02 -5.97 3.57
C GLY A 40 11.54 -4.81 2.70
N MET A 41 12.48 -3.93 2.38
CA MET A 41 12.21 -2.74 1.57
C MET A 41 11.86 -3.08 0.11
N GLU A 42 12.43 -4.16 -0.44
CA GLU A 42 12.11 -4.58 -1.82
C GLU A 42 10.64 -4.97 -1.96
N THR A 43 10.12 -5.81 -1.05
CA THR A 43 8.70 -6.18 -1.02
C THR A 43 7.82 -4.96 -0.79
N PHE A 44 8.21 -4.06 0.10
CA PHE A 44 7.48 -2.81 0.34
C PHE A 44 7.37 -1.96 -0.93
N ILE A 45 8.49 -1.76 -1.63
CA ILE A 45 8.52 -1.00 -2.89
C ILE A 45 7.72 -1.72 -3.98
N HIS A 46 7.79 -3.05 -4.04
CA HIS A 46 7.01 -3.85 -4.98
C HIS A 46 5.50 -3.58 -4.79
N VAL A 47 5.00 -3.70 -3.56
CA VAL A 47 3.59 -3.42 -3.26
C VAL A 47 3.23 -1.97 -3.57
N LEU A 48 4.08 -1.01 -3.18
CA LEU A 48 3.88 0.41 -3.46
C LEU A 48 3.74 0.71 -4.97
N LYS A 49 4.52 0.03 -5.82
CA LYS A 49 4.51 0.26 -7.28
C LYS A 49 3.39 -0.50 -7.99
N HIS A 50 3.04 -1.69 -7.52
CA HIS A 50 2.17 -2.61 -8.28
C HIS A 50 0.75 -2.73 -7.73
N SER A 51 0.49 -2.33 -6.48
CA SER A 51 -0.84 -2.43 -5.90
C SER A 51 -1.84 -1.47 -6.55
N ARG A 52 -3.06 -1.98 -6.76
CA ARG A 52 -4.22 -1.20 -7.21
C ARG A 52 -5.07 -0.69 -6.06
N ASN A 53 -4.85 -1.15 -4.83
CA ASN A 53 -5.68 -0.86 -3.66
C ASN A 53 -5.16 0.33 -2.83
N LEU A 54 -4.05 0.93 -3.26
CA LEU A 54 -3.49 2.09 -2.60
C LEU A 54 -4.20 3.39 -3.00
N SER A 55 -4.30 4.31 -2.06
CA SER A 55 -4.80 5.66 -2.32
C SER A 55 -3.72 6.51 -3.00
N LYS A 56 -4.12 7.40 -3.93
CA LYS A 56 -3.19 8.32 -4.60
C LYS A 56 -2.40 9.19 -3.62
N LYS A 57 -3.04 9.61 -2.52
CA LYS A 57 -2.40 10.43 -1.47
C LYS A 57 -1.26 9.68 -0.78
N ALA A 58 -1.51 8.45 -0.33
CA ALA A 58 -0.50 7.63 0.32
C ALA A 58 0.66 7.31 -0.64
N VAL A 59 0.37 6.86 -1.86
CA VAL A 59 1.39 6.56 -2.86
C VAL A 59 2.24 7.78 -3.17
N ASN A 60 1.64 8.95 -3.37
CA ASN A 60 2.39 10.18 -3.62
C ASN A 60 3.35 10.53 -2.48
N TYR A 61 2.90 10.41 -1.23
CA TYR A 61 3.75 10.65 -0.07
C TYR A 61 4.95 9.71 -0.03
N TRP A 62 4.71 8.40 -0.16
CA TRP A 62 5.79 7.40 -0.08
C TRP A 62 6.73 7.45 -1.28
N CYS A 63 6.22 7.70 -2.48
CA CYS A 63 7.05 7.96 -3.66
C CYS A 63 7.97 9.15 -3.43
N MET A 64 7.45 10.27 -2.92
CA MET A 64 8.27 11.44 -2.56
C MET A 64 9.31 11.10 -1.49
N ARG A 65 8.91 10.38 -0.43
CA ARG A 65 9.81 10.01 0.68
C ARG A 65 10.94 9.08 0.26
N LEU A 66 10.69 8.22 -0.72
CA LEU A 66 11.64 7.22 -1.22
C LEU A 66 12.37 7.65 -2.51
N GLY A 67 12.10 8.85 -3.04
CA GLY A 67 12.69 9.32 -4.30
C GLY A 67 12.25 8.51 -5.52
N ILE A 68 11.05 7.90 -5.49
CA ILE A 68 10.48 7.11 -6.58
C ILE A 68 9.57 8.01 -7.42
N ASP A 69 9.67 7.93 -8.75
CA ASP A 69 8.71 8.59 -9.63
C ASP A 69 7.31 7.98 -9.45
N ARG A 70 6.36 8.78 -8.98
CA ARG A 70 4.97 8.36 -8.76
C ARG A 70 4.28 7.87 -10.05
N ASN A 71 4.68 8.38 -11.22
CA ASN A 71 4.08 7.99 -12.49
C ASN A 71 4.50 6.56 -12.90
N SER A 72 5.54 5.99 -12.28
CA SER A 72 5.89 4.59 -12.44
C SER A 72 4.93 3.62 -11.73
N THR A 73 4.10 4.10 -10.80
CA THR A 73 3.18 3.27 -10.00
C THR A 73 1.87 2.97 -10.72
N MET A 74 1.32 1.78 -10.50
CA MET A 74 0.01 1.37 -11.02
C MET A 74 -1.11 2.35 -10.64
N THR A 75 -1.07 2.89 -9.42
CA THR A 75 -2.07 3.83 -8.91
C THR A 75 -2.20 5.11 -9.75
N PHE A 76 -1.11 5.59 -10.33
CA PHE A 76 -1.10 6.78 -11.20
C PHE A 76 -1.16 6.44 -12.70
N ARG A 77 -0.74 5.24 -13.10
CA ARG A 77 -0.82 4.78 -14.50
C ARG A 77 -2.23 4.39 -14.93
N VAL A 78 -3.00 3.76 -14.05
CA VAL A 78 -4.33 3.25 -14.40
C VAL A 78 -5.36 4.36 -14.20
N LYS A 79 -6.06 4.72 -15.29
CA LYS A 79 -7.31 5.49 -15.18
C LYS A 79 -8.36 4.56 -14.58
N ARG A 80 -8.75 4.79 -13.32
CA ARG A 80 -9.96 4.17 -12.76
C ARG A 80 -11.16 4.82 -13.46
N ILE A 81 -11.60 4.22 -14.55
CA ILE A 81 -12.87 4.57 -15.18
C ILE A 81 -13.92 3.84 -14.35
N TRP A 82 -14.70 4.60 -13.60
CA TRP A 82 -15.92 4.05 -13.00
C TRP A 82 -16.97 4.00 -14.11
N GLU A 83 -17.36 2.80 -14.51
CA GLU A 83 -18.42 2.59 -15.50
C GLU A 83 -19.63 1.99 -14.78
N PRO A 84 -20.76 2.71 -14.71
CA PRO A 84 -21.92 2.25 -13.96
C PRO A 84 -22.70 1.10 -14.61
N PHE A 85 -22.47 0.79 -15.88
CA PHE A 85 -23.23 -0.22 -16.61
C PHE A 85 -22.35 -0.93 -17.64
N ARG A 86 -22.47 -2.26 -17.71
CA ARG A 86 -21.83 -3.12 -18.71
C ARG A 86 -22.90 -3.91 -19.44
#